data_AF-A0A4R5YM03-F1
#
_entry.id   AF-A0A4R5YM03-F1
#
_cell.length_a   1.000
_cell.length_b   1.000
_cell.length_c   1.000
_cell.angle_alpha   90.00
_cell.angle_beta   90.00
_cell.angle_gamma   90.00
#
_symmetry.space_group_name_H-M   'P 1'
#
loop_
_entity.id
_entity.type
_entity.pdbx_description
1 polymer ?
#
loop_
_entity_poly.entity_id
_entity_poly.type
_entity_poly.pdbx_seq_one_letter_code
_entity_poly.pdbx_strand_id
1 'polypeptide(L)'
;MVAVIVAGALVGAPSVASAAPVPTASVTATRVAPAAKPVVKKFANCSALNKAHKGGVAKAGVKFNKVNGKNKAFKVKPTFSTALYNANSRMDRDRDGIACEKG
;
A
#
# COMPACT_ATOMS: atom_id res chain seq x y z
N MET A 1 24.49 -23.96 -44.83
CA MET A 1 24.16 -25.34 -45.22
C MET A 1 22.90 -25.75 -44.49
N VAL A 2 21.80 -25.90 -45.23
CA VAL A 2 21.03 -27.17 -45.39
C VAL A 2 20.48 -27.65 -44.03
N ALA A 3 19.18 -27.67 -43.77
CA ALA A 3 18.22 -28.45 -44.53
C ALA A 3 16.80 -27.86 -44.48
N VAL A 4 16.22 -27.76 -45.66
CA VAL A 4 14.78 -27.85 -45.88
C VAL A 4 14.40 -29.32 -45.68
N ILE A 5 13.39 -29.62 -44.87
CA ILE A 5 12.71 -30.92 -44.89
C ILE A 5 11.25 -30.67 -45.25
N VAL A 6 10.90 -31.25 -46.39
CA VAL A 6 9.60 -31.37 -47.02
C VAL A 6 8.89 -32.62 -46.46
N ALA A 7 7.57 -32.65 -46.60
CA ALA A 7 6.66 -33.81 -46.46
C ALA A 7 6.18 -34.11 -45.04
N GLY A 8 4.91 -34.41 -44.81
CA GLY A 8 3.81 -34.63 -45.72
C GLY A 8 2.51 -34.68 -44.92
N ALA A 9 1.44 -34.22 -45.56
CA ALA A 9 0.08 -34.39 -45.09
C ALA A 9 -0.29 -35.87 -45.19
N LEU A 10 -0.63 -36.49 -44.06
CA LEU A 10 -1.41 -37.71 -44.01
C LEU A 10 -2.82 -37.35 -43.55
N VAL A 11 -3.73 -37.53 -44.49
CA VAL A 11 -5.18 -37.51 -44.37
C VAL A 11 -5.66 -38.50 -43.30
N GLY A 12 -6.60 -38.07 -42.46
CA GLY A 12 -7.22 -38.90 -41.43
C GLY A 12 -8.55 -38.35 -40.92
N ALA A 13 -9.62 -38.72 -41.64
CA ALA A 13 -11.04 -38.84 -41.24
C ALA A 13 -11.84 -37.62 -40.69
N PRO A 14 -13.12 -37.46 -41.09
CA PRO A 14 -14.02 -36.47 -40.54
C PRO A 14 -14.63 -37.00 -39.24
N SER A 15 -14.11 -36.55 -38.10
CA SER A 15 -14.81 -36.71 -36.83
C SER A 15 -15.96 -35.71 -36.79
N VAL A 16 -17.17 -36.27 -36.81
CA VAL A 16 -18.46 -35.62 -36.63
C VAL A 16 -18.40 -34.43 -35.66
N ALA A 17 -18.78 -33.26 -36.18
CA ALA A 17 -18.90 -32.04 -35.42
C ALA A 17 -20.07 -32.17 -34.43
N SER A 18 -19.75 -32.53 -33.18
CA SER A 18 -20.66 -32.31 -32.06
C SER A 18 -20.53 -30.84 -31.67
N ALA A 19 -21.42 -30.00 -32.21
CA ALA A 19 -21.57 -28.61 -31.81
C ALA A 19 -22.12 -28.56 -30.37
N ALA A 20 -21.21 -28.52 -29.40
CA ALA A 20 -21.54 -28.16 -28.02
C ALA A 20 -21.72 -26.63 -27.95
N PRO A 21 -22.77 -26.13 -27.28
CA PRO A 21 -22.95 -24.70 -27.09
C PRO A 21 -21.80 -24.13 -26.25
N VAL A 22 -21.05 -23.17 -26.80
CA VAL A 22 -20.05 -22.42 -26.05
C VAL A 22 -20.80 -21.61 -24.97
N PRO A 23 -20.46 -21.77 -23.68
CA PRO A 23 -21.03 -20.90 -22.66
C PRO A 23 -20.48 -19.49 -22.88
N THR A 24 -21.35 -18.57 -23.24
CA THR A 24 -21.09 -17.13 -23.28
C THR A 24 -20.72 -16.70 -21.86
N ALA A 25 -19.42 -16.66 -21.55
CA ALA A 25 -18.93 -16.18 -20.28
C ALA A 25 -19.31 -14.70 -20.13
N SER A 26 -20.35 -14.42 -19.35
CA SER A 26 -20.72 -13.08 -18.95
C SER A 26 -19.55 -12.43 -18.21
N VAL A 27 -18.94 -11.41 -18.83
CA VAL A 27 -17.93 -10.58 -18.18
C VAL A 27 -18.64 -9.69 -17.17
N THR A 28 -18.73 -10.16 -15.93
CA THR A 28 -19.21 -9.36 -14.82
C THR A 28 -18.16 -8.28 -14.55
N ALA A 29 -18.41 -7.06 -15.03
CA ALA A 29 -17.58 -5.90 -14.73
C ALA A 29 -17.68 -5.59 -13.23
N THR A 30 -16.72 -6.08 -12.45
CA THR A 30 -16.55 -5.74 -11.04
C THR A 30 -16.33 -4.24 -10.92
N ARG A 31 -17.35 -3.53 -10.46
CA ARG A 31 -17.21 -2.11 -10.09
C ARG A 31 -16.30 -2.04 -8.87
N VAL A 32 -15.05 -1.61 -9.08
CA VAL A 32 -14.13 -1.27 -8.00
C VAL A 32 -14.71 -0.08 -7.26
N ALA A 33 -15.26 -0.32 -6.07
CA ALA A 33 -15.70 0.76 -5.19
C ALA A 33 -14.47 1.61 -4.80
N PRO A 34 -14.58 2.96 -4.80
CA PRO A 34 -13.49 3.81 -4.37
C PRO A 34 -13.17 3.50 -2.91
N ALA A 35 -11.92 3.14 -2.64
CA ALA A 35 -11.44 2.88 -1.29
C ALA A 35 -11.77 4.09 -0.40
N ALA A 36 -12.51 3.85 0.69
CA ALA A 36 -12.85 4.88 1.66
C ALA A 36 -11.56 5.55 2.14
N LYS A 37 -11.50 6.88 1.98
CA LYS A 37 -10.33 7.66 2.44
C LYS A 37 -10.19 7.44 3.95
N PRO A 38 -9.03 7.04 4.47
CA PRO A 38 -8.85 6.84 5.89
C PRO A 38 -9.19 8.16 6.60
N VAL A 39 -10.15 8.11 7.53
CA VAL A 39 -10.50 9.27 8.36
C VAL A 39 -9.31 9.56 9.25
N VAL A 40 -8.46 10.47 8.80
CA VAL A 40 -7.25 10.83 9.52
C VAL A 40 -7.64 11.75 10.67
N LYS A 41 -7.53 11.23 11.90
CA LYS A 41 -7.80 12.00 13.11
C LYS A 41 -6.79 13.13 13.23
N LYS A 42 -7.32 14.36 13.15
CA LYS A 42 -6.59 15.58 13.54
C LYS A 42 -6.80 15.80 15.02
N PHE A 43 -5.71 15.88 15.76
CA PHE A 43 -5.74 16.23 17.16
C PHE A 43 -5.66 17.75 17.30
N ALA A 44 -6.20 18.28 18.39
CA ALA A 44 -6.08 19.72 18.69
C ALA A 44 -4.71 20.06 19.28
N ASN A 45 -4.12 19.13 20.04
CA ASN A 45 -2.87 19.31 20.75
C ASN A 45 -2.14 17.98 20.96
N CYS A 46 -0.88 18.06 21.36
CA CYS A 46 -0.05 16.88 21.63
C CYS A 46 -0.61 16.01 22.74
N SER A 47 -1.20 16.56 23.79
CA SER A 47 -1.78 15.77 24.88
C SER A 47 -2.90 14.85 24.38
N ALA A 48 -3.78 15.32 23.50
CA ALA A 48 -4.83 14.52 22.89
C ALA A 48 -4.26 13.43 21.97
N LEU A 49 -3.23 13.76 21.18
CA LEU A 49 -2.54 12.79 20.34
C LEU A 49 -1.83 11.74 21.20
N ASN A 50 -1.12 12.12 22.25
CA ASN A 50 -0.38 11.21 23.12
C ASN A 50 -1.29 10.29 23.95
N LYS A 51 -2.54 10.68 24.21
CA LYS A 51 -3.55 9.78 24.80
C LYS A 51 -3.84 8.58 23.90
N ALA A 52 -3.93 8.79 22.59
CA ALA A 52 -4.14 7.73 21.61
C ALA A 52 -2.82 7.04 21.19
N HIS A 53 -1.74 7.82 21.05
CA HIS A 53 -0.44 7.42 20.54
C HIS A 53 0.65 7.86 21.52
N LYS A 54 0.92 7.04 22.54
CA LYS A 54 1.82 7.39 23.66
C LYS A 54 3.21 7.91 23.24
N GLY A 55 3.76 7.39 22.13
CA GLY A 55 5.06 7.82 21.59
C GLY A 55 5.00 8.89 20.50
N GLY A 56 3.82 9.43 20.20
CA GLY A 56 3.61 10.33 19.07
C GLY A 56 3.30 9.58 17.77
N VAL A 57 3.28 10.31 16.66
CA VAL A 57 3.05 9.76 15.33
C VAL A 57 4.26 10.07 14.45
N ALA A 58 4.90 9.05 13.90
CA ALA A 58 6.04 9.18 13.02
C ALA A 58 5.65 8.89 11.56
N LYS A 59 6.36 9.52 10.61
CA LYS A 59 6.27 9.12 9.20
C LYS A 59 6.77 7.69 9.00
N ALA A 60 6.21 7.00 7.99
CA ALA A 60 6.77 5.72 7.58
C ALA A 60 8.23 5.89 7.14
N GLY A 61 9.13 5.07 7.68
CA GLY A 61 10.57 5.12 7.39
C GLY A 61 11.42 5.87 8.43
N VAL A 62 10.81 6.56 9.39
CA VAL A 62 11.57 7.18 10.49
C VAL A 62 12.05 6.08 11.44
N LYS A 63 13.36 5.93 11.61
CA LYS A 63 13.95 4.90 12.51
C LYS A 63 14.50 5.49 13.80
N PHE A 64 14.72 6.80 13.83
CA PHE A 64 15.32 7.52 14.95
C PHE A 64 14.63 8.87 15.11
N ASN A 65 14.55 9.35 16.34
CA ASN A 65 14.19 10.72 16.68
C ASN A 65 15.41 11.62 16.49
N LYS A 66 15.26 12.80 15.90
CA LYS A 66 16.38 13.72 15.63
C LYS A 66 16.43 14.85 16.64
N VAL A 67 16.87 14.54 17.85
CA VAL A 67 17.10 15.55 18.89
C VAL A 67 18.40 16.31 18.66
N ASN A 68 18.33 17.62 18.43
CA ASN A 68 19.50 18.51 18.25
C ASN A 68 20.48 18.01 17.18
N GLY A 69 19.96 17.47 16.06
CA GLY A 69 20.78 16.95 14.96
C GLY A 69 21.39 15.56 15.23
N LYS A 70 21.11 14.94 16.38
CA LYS A 70 21.58 13.60 16.73
C LYS A 70 20.45 12.60 16.62
N ASN A 71 20.72 11.47 15.99
CA ASN A 71 19.79 10.34 15.95
C ASN A 71 19.75 9.68 17.32
N LYS A 72 18.59 9.70 17.96
CA LYS A 72 18.31 8.99 19.21
C LYS A 72 17.27 7.91 18.96
N ALA A 73 17.39 6.81 19.71
CA ALA A 73 16.35 5.80 19.73
C ALA A 73 15.06 6.37 20.33
N PHE A 74 13.93 5.88 19.85
CA PHE A 74 12.63 6.21 20.43
C PHE A 74 12.56 5.70 21.88
N LYS A 75 12.43 6.60 22.86
CA LYS A 75 12.12 6.20 24.25
C LYS A 75 10.76 5.50 24.33
N VAL A 76 9.78 5.99 23.58
CA VAL A 76 8.44 5.42 23.49
C VAL A 76 8.13 5.16 22.02
N LYS A 77 7.69 3.95 21.67
CA LYS A 77 7.37 3.59 20.29
C LYS A 77 6.27 4.50 19.72
N PRO A 78 6.55 5.29 18.67
CA PRO A 78 5.52 6.07 18.00
C PRO A 78 4.67 5.18 17.11
N THR A 79 3.52 5.71 16.69
CA THR A 79 2.72 5.08 15.64
C THR A 79 3.23 5.52 14.27
N PHE A 80 3.59 4.57 13.43
CA PHE A 80 4.07 4.85 12.07
C PHE A 80 2.90 4.99 11.11
N SER A 81 2.59 6.22 10.73
CA SER A 81 1.56 6.48 9.72
C SER A 81 1.81 7.84 9.09
N THR A 82 2.20 7.83 7.82
CA THR A 82 2.42 9.06 7.04
C THR A 82 1.13 9.87 6.91
N ALA A 83 -0.03 9.21 6.81
CA ALA A 83 -1.32 9.89 6.75
C ALA A 83 -1.61 10.64 8.05
N LEU A 84 -1.51 9.96 9.21
CA LEU A 84 -1.72 10.59 10.53
C LEU A 84 -0.68 11.67 10.81
N TYR A 85 0.58 11.46 10.44
CA TYR A 85 1.61 12.48 10.58
C TYR A 85 1.25 13.71 9.74
N ASN A 86 0.91 13.55 8.47
CA ASN A 86 0.63 14.69 7.58
C ASN A 86 -0.55 15.52 8.08
N ALA A 87 -1.57 14.89 8.67
CA ALA A 87 -2.71 15.59 9.27
C ALA A 87 -2.34 16.36 10.55
N ASN A 88 -1.30 15.93 11.27
CA ASN A 88 -0.84 16.50 12.54
C ASN A 88 0.56 17.13 12.44
N SER A 89 1.08 17.36 11.23
CA SER A 89 2.45 17.79 10.95
C SER A 89 2.77 19.17 11.53
N ARG A 90 1.74 19.99 11.74
CA ARG A 90 1.83 21.29 12.43
C ARG A 90 2.31 21.16 13.88
N MET A 91 2.27 19.96 14.46
CA MET A 91 2.68 19.70 15.83
C MET A 91 4.13 19.24 15.94
N ASP A 92 4.76 18.90 14.82
CA ASP A 92 6.21 18.64 14.73
C ASP A 92 6.94 20.00 14.71
N ARG A 93 7.43 20.43 15.89
CA ARG A 93 8.06 21.76 16.04
C ARG A 93 9.48 21.79 15.50
N ASP A 94 10.19 20.68 15.62
CA ASP A 94 11.59 20.45 15.28
C ASP A 94 11.80 19.88 13.87
N ARG A 95 10.70 19.55 13.18
CA ARG A 95 10.63 19.09 11.78
C ARG A 95 11.48 17.86 11.53
N ASP A 96 11.50 16.95 12.49
CA ASP A 96 12.29 15.72 12.37
C ASP A 96 11.50 14.54 11.76
N GLY A 97 10.22 14.75 11.47
CA GLY A 97 9.35 13.72 10.90
C GLY A 97 8.55 12.95 11.94
N ILE A 98 8.54 13.41 13.20
CA ILE A 98 7.74 12.88 14.29
C ILE A 98 6.84 14.01 14.83
N ALA A 99 5.57 13.70 15.05
CA ALA A 99 4.61 14.65 15.59
C ALA A 99 4.38 14.33 17.07
N CYS A 100 4.55 15.34 17.92
CA CYS A 100 4.34 15.25 19.36
C CYS A 100 5.11 14.10 20.02
N GLU A 101 6.41 13.97 19.70
CA GLU A 101 7.25 13.06 20.48
C GLU A 101 7.20 13.38 21.97
N LYS A 102 7.13 12.30 22.75
CA LYS A 102 7.55 12.33 24.14
C LYS A 102 9.03 12.02 24.19
N GLY A 103 9.86 13.07 24.18
CA GLY A 103 11.28 13.03 24.55
C GLY A 103 11.48 12.76 26.04
#